data_AF-A0A7C5DXK8-F1
#
_entry.id   AF-A0A7C5DXK8-F1
#
_cell.length_a   1.000
_cell.length_b   1.000
_cell.length_c   1.000
_cell.angle_alpha   90.00
_cell.angle_beta   90.00
_cell.angle_gamma   90.00
#
_symmetry.space_group_name_H-M   'P 1'
#
loop_
_entity.id
_entity.type
_entity.pdbx_description
1 polymer ?
#
loop_
_entity_poly.entity_id
_entity_poly.type
_entity_poly.pdbx_seq_one_letter_code
_entity_poly.pdbx_strand_id
1 'polypeptide(L)'
;MFNSDYIEANFPVGPYPFVSHLKIEELLAEKARAILTRSRGRDLFDIWFLFLKKAPLDWKLVNNKMAFYKKKTGKAELIEAVEEFDPDEIKNDLTRFLPTSHRHLVNEIKALTLKKLKENSFG
;
A
#
# COMPACT_ATOMS: atom_id res chain seq x y z
N MET A 1 23.74 41.79 -30.03
CA MET A 1 22.34 41.38 -29.81
C MET A 1 22.40 39.94 -29.32
N PHE A 2 22.48 39.74 -28.00
CA PHE A 2 22.62 38.41 -27.40
C PHE A 2 21.26 37.91 -26.92
N ASN A 3 20.87 36.76 -27.46
CA ASN A 3 19.64 36.02 -27.15
C ASN A 3 19.72 35.48 -25.72
N SER A 4 18.65 35.65 -24.94
CA SER A 4 18.59 35.23 -23.54
C SER A 4 17.54 34.13 -23.39
N ASP A 5 17.89 32.92 -23.82
CA ASP A 5 17.09 31.70 -23.67
C ASP A 5 17.22 31.14 -22.24
N TYR A 6 16.76 31.87 -21.23
CA TYR A 6 16.77 31.40 -19.84
C TYR A 6 15.34 31.22 -19.32
N ILE A 7 15.10 30.07 -18.69
CA ILE A 7 13.88 29.77 -17.95
C ILE A 7 14.15 30.09 -16.48
N GLU A 8 13.47 31.09 -15.93
CA GLU A 8 13.55 31.41 -14.50
C GLU A 8 12.80 30.36 -13.67
N ALA A 9 13.51 29.75 -12.71
CA ALA A 9 12.92 28.87 -11.70
C ALA A 9 12.88 29.60 -10.35
N ASN A 10 11.71 29.64 -9.71
CA ASN A 10 11.50 30.31 -8.42
C ASN A 10 12.21 29.64 -7.22
N PHE A 11 12.86 28.49 -7.44
CA PHE A 11 13.57 27.73 -6.42
C PHE A 11 14.98 27.37 -6.90
N PRO A 12 15.97 27.31 -5.99
CA PRO A 12 17.31 26.90 -6.37
C PRO A 12 17.28 25.49 -6.97
N VAL A 13 17.83 25.35 -8.18
CA VAL A 13 17.99 24.07 -8.85
C VAL A 13 19.11 23.31 -8.14
N GLY A 14 18.77 22.62 -7.05
CA GLY A 14 19.66 21.74 -6.31
C GLY A 14 19.58 20.30 -6.84
N PRO A 15 20.65 19.50 -6.73
CA PRO A 15 20.56 18.07 -7.01
C PRO A 15 19.57 17.44 -6.03
N TYR A 16 18.47 16.88 -6.54
CA TYR A 16 17.61 16.03 -5.73
C TYR A 16 18.40 14.77 -5.34
N PRO A 17 18.36 14.35 -4.06
CA PRO A 17 19.04 13.13 -3.65
C PRO A 17 18.43 11.94 -4.39
N PHE A 18 19.27 11.12 -5.01
CA PHE A 18 18.84 9.84 -5.56
C PHE A 18 18.48 8.91 -4.41
N VAL A 19 17.19 8.57 -4.29
CA VAL A 19 16.69 7.65 -3.26
C VAL A 19 16.43 6.30 -3.89
N SER A 20 17.21 5.30 -3.51
CA SER A 20 16.94 3.91 -3.90
C SER A 20 15.68 3.42 -3.19
N HIS A 21 14.72 2.90 -3.94
CA HIS A 21 13.45 2.41 -3.42
C HIS A 21 13.07 1.06 -4.04
N LEU A 22 12.22 0.32 -3.34
CA LEU A 22 11.65 -0.91 -3.89
C LEU A 22 10.76 -0.61 -5.09
N LYS A 23 10.64 -1.60 -5.98
CA LYS A 23 9.60 -1.59 -7.01
C LYS A 23 8.22 -1.67 -6.36
N ILE A 24 7.20 -1.15 -7.05
CA ILE A 24 5.86 -1.04 -6.47
C ILE A 24 5.23 -2.43 -6.20
N GLU A 25 5.58 -3.42 -7.00
CA GLU A 25 5.17 -4.82 -6.87
C GLU A 25 5.80 -5.47 -5.63
N GLU A 26 7.08 -5.20 -5.39
CA GLU A 26 7.81 -5.65 -4.19
C GLU A 26 7.22 -5.02 -2.92
N LEU A 27 6.91 -3.72 -2.98
CA LEU A 27 6.25 -3.01 -1.89
C LEU A 27 4.88 -3.61 -1.59
N LEU A 28 4.06 -3.85 -2.61
CA LEU A 28 2.74 -4.45 -2.46
C LEU A 28 2.84 -5.88 -1.90
N ALA A 29 3.82 -6.67 -2.34
CA ALA A 29 4.05 -8.02 -1.83
C ALA A 29 4.47 -8.03 -0.34
N GLU A 30 5.31 -7.08 0.09
CA GLU A 30 5.64 -6.91 1.52
C GLU A 30 4.42 -6.51 2.35
N LYS A 31 3.55 -5.67 1.80
CA LYS A 31 2.31 -5.27 2.48
C LYS A 31 1.34 -6.43 2.60
N ALA A 32 1.16 -7.24 1.55
CA ALA A 32 0.34 -8.45 1.60
C ALA A 32 0.85 -9.42 2.67
N ARG A 33 2.16 -9.67 2.71
CA ARG A 33 2.81 -10.46 3.77
C ARG A 33 2.57 -9.87 5.16
N ALA A 34 2.66 -8.55 5.32
CA ALA A 34 2.44 -7.88 6.59
C ALA A 34 1.00 -8.07 7.09
N ILE A 35 -0.01 -7.97 6.21
CA ILE A 35 -1.39 -8.30 6.58
C ILE A 35 -1.49 -9.75 7.03
N LEU A 36 -0.96 -10.69 6.26
CA LEU A 36 -1.05 -12.13 6.57
C LEU A 36 -0.32 -12.59 7.85
N THR A 37 0.58 -11.77 8.39
CA THR A 37 1.44 -12.16 9.52
C THR A 37 1.22 -11.34 10.78
N ARG A 38 0.91 -10.05 10.66
CA ARG A 38 0.84 -9.13 11.80
C ARG A 38 -0.39 -8.23 11.83
N SER A 39 -1.23 -8.28 10.79
CA SER A 39 -2.46 -7.52 10.57
C SER A 39 -2.51 -6.17 11.30
N ARG A 40 -2.15 -5.05 10.65
CA ARG A 40 -2.30 -3.69 11.23
C ARG A 40 -3.12 -2.80 10.30
N GLY A 41 -3.84 -1.85 10.91
CA GLY A 41 -4.69 -0.90 10.20
C GLY A 41 -3.95 -0.11 9.11
N ARG A 42 -2.71 0.32 9.37
CA ARG A 42 -1.89 1.03 8.38
C ARG A 42 -1.59 0.23 7.11
N ASP A 43 -1.37 -1.09 7.21
CA ASP A 43 -1.08 -1.90 6.02
C ASP A 43 -2.30 -2.11 5.15
N LEU A 44 -3.48 -2.13 5.76
CA LEU A 44 -4.76 -2.14 5.06
C LEU A 44 -4.92 -0.89 4.18
N PHE A 45 -4.63 0.28 4.76
CA PHE A 45 -4.62 1.53 4.00
C PHE A 45 -3.57 1.52 2.88
N ASP A 46 -2.34 1.07 3.18
CA ASP A 46 -1.26 1.01 2.19
C ASP A 46 -1.61 0.09 1.02
N ILE A 47 -2.14 -1.11 1.28
CA ILE A 47 -2.58 -2.04 0.22
C ILE A 47 -3.67 -1.41 -0.63
N TRP A 48 -4.71 -0.84 0.00
CA TRP A 48 -5.79 -0.17 -0.72
C TRP A 48 -5.24 0.94 -1.62
N PHE A 49 -4.33 1.76 -1.10
CA PHE A 49 -3.71 2.84 -1.85
C PHE A 49 -2.88 2.32 -3.03
N LEU A 50 -2.11 1.25 -2.83
CA LEU A 50 -1.34 0.62 -3.91
C LEU A 50 -2.23 0.01 -4.99
N PHE A 51 -3.38 -0.56 -4.60
CA PHE A 51 -4.39 -1.01 -5.57
C PHE A 51 -5.05 0.15 -6.32
N LEU A 52 -5.28 1.30 -5.68
CA LEU A 52 -5.72 2.50 -6.38
C LEU A 52 -4.70 2.99 -7.43
N LYS A 53 -3.41 2.78 -7.17
CA LYS A 53 -2.32 3.03 -8.12
C LYS A 53 -2.17 1.96 -9.19
N LYS A 54 -3.06 0.95 -9.22
CA LYS A 54 -3.02 -0.19 -10.15
C LYS A 54 -1.71 -1.00 -10.06
N ALA A 55 -1.09 -1.05 -8.89
CA ALA A 55 0.07 -1.89 -8.68
C ALA A 55 -0.33 -3.38 -8.82
N PRO A 56 0.39 -4.18 -9.63
CA PRO A 56 0.07 -5.59 -9.78
C PRO A 56 0.56 -6.38 -8.55
N LEU A 57 -0.28 -7.29 -8.07
CA LEU A 57 0.06 -8.19 -6.97
C LEU A 57 0.62 -9.50 -7.54
N ASP A 58 1.94 -9.69 -7.44
CA ASP A 58 2.59 -10.93 -7.85
C ASP A 58 2.61 -11.94 -6.69
N TRP A 59 1.80 -13.00 -6.80
CA TRP A 59 1.73 -14.08 -5.81
C TRP A 59 3.02 -14.86 -5.67
N LYS A 60 3.88 -14.91 -6.69
CA LYS A 60 5.20 -15.52 -6.58
C LYS A 60 6.08 -14.71 -5.64
N LEU A 61 6.07 -13.39 -5.74
CA LEU A 61 6.79 -12.50 -4.80
C LEU A 61 6.24 -12.64 -3.38
N VAL A 62 4.91 -12.62 -3.22
CA VAL A 62 4.28 -12.83 -1.91
C VAL A 62 4.70 -14.16 -1.29
N ASN A 63 4.62 -15.25 -2.05
CA ASN A 63 4.97 -16.59 -1.56
C ASN A 63 6.47 -16.74 -1.27
N ASN A 64 7.35 -16.11 -2.06
CA ASN A 64 8.78 -16.07 -1.75
C ASN A 64 9.04 -15.40 -0.39
N LYS A 65 8.30 -14.34 -0.07
CA LYS A 65 8.41 -13.67 1.23
C LYS A 65 7.72 -14.44 2.38
N MET A 66 6.67 -15.21 2.07
CA MET A 66 6.03 -16.09 3.05
C MET A 66 6.82 -17.38 3.31
N ALA A 67 7.75 -17.75 2.41
CA ALA A 67 8.62 -18.91 2.58
C ALA A 67 9.48 -18.82 3.85
N PHE A 68 9.87 -17.61 4.27
CA PHE A 68 10.54 -17.38 5.56
C PHE A 68 9.72 -17.88 6.76
N TYR A 69 8.39 -17.87 6.63
CA TYR A 69 7.45 -18.36 7.63
C TYR A 69 6.99 -19.81 7.38
N LYS A 70 7.56 -20.49 6.38
CA LYS A 70 7.17 -21.85 5.92
C LYS A 70 5.68 -21.97 5.57
N LYS A 71 5.06 -20.89 5.11
CA LYS A 71 3.66 -20.84 4.70
C LYS A 71 3.55 -20.52 3.21
N LYS A 72 2.54 -21.10 2.55
CA LYS A 72 2.06 -20.65 1.24
C LYS A 72 0.72 -19.96 1.43
N THR A 73 0.46 -18.98 0.60
CA THR A 73 -0.73 -18.14 0.67
C THR A 73 -1.20 -17.81 -0.74
N GLY A 74 -2.48 -17.49 -0.85
CA GLY A 74 -3.10 -16.98 -2.06
C GLY A 74 -4.09 -15.87 -1.73
N LYS A 75 -4.91 -15.59 -2.75
CA LYS A 75 -5.90 -14.52 -2.71
C LYS A 75 -6.96 -14.75 -1.63
N ALA A 76 -7.35 -16.00 -1.41
CA ALA A 76 -8.39 -16.34 -0.44
C ALA A 76 -7.94 -15.98 0.99
N GLU A 77 -6.73 -16.38 1.36
CA GLU A 77 -6.18 -16.14 2.70
C GLU A 77 -5.93 -14.64 2.95
N LEU A 78 -5.55 -13.89 1.91
CA LEU A 78 -5.41 -12.43 2.04
C LEU A 78 -6.77 -11.75 2.23
N ILE A 79 -7.81 -12.22 1.54
CA ILE A 79 -9.18 -11.71 1.72
C ILE A 79 -9.68 -12.04 3.11
N GLU A 80 -9.54 -13.29 3.55
CA GLU A 80 -9.93 -13.76 4.88
C GLU A 80 -9.23 -12.96 5.98
N ALA A 81 -7.90 -12.77 5.88
CA ALA A 81 -7.14 -11.97 6.83
C ALA A 81 -7.64 -10.51 6.94
N VAL A 82 -8.15 -9.94 5.85
CA VAL A 82 -8.78 -8.60 5.88
C VAL A 82 -10.19 -8.65 6.44
N GLU A 83 -10.97 -9.70 6.15
CA GLU A 83 -12.33 -9.88 6.65
C GLU A 83 -12.36 -10.10 8.17
N GLU A 84 -11.43 -10.88 8.70
CA GLU A 84 -11.27 -11.14 10.14
C GLU A 84 -10.73 -9.95 10.91
N PHE A 85 -10.20 -8.93 10.22
CA PHE A 85 -9.51 -7.84 10.89
C PHE A 85 -10.45 -6.94 11.70
N ASP A 86 -10.11 -6.69 12.96
CA ASP A 86 -10.94 -5.91 13.88
C ASP A 86 -11.05 -4.44 13.43
N PRO A 87 -12.27 -3.94 13.13
CA PRO A 87 -12.50 -2.54 12.79
C PRO A 87 -11.98 -1.54 13.83
N ASP A 88 -12.02 -1.88 15.12
CA ASP A 88 -11.54 -0.99 16.18
C ASP A 88 -10.01 -0.91 16.20
N GLU A 89 -9.30 -2.00 15.87
CA GLU A 89 -7.84 -1.95 15.68
C GLU A 89 -7.46 -1.11 14.46
N ILE A 90 -8.19 -1.22 13.34
CA ILE A 90 -8.00 -0.34 12.17
C ILE A 90 -8.10 1.12 12.59
N LYS A 91 -9.16 1.44 13.34
CA LYS A 91 -9.43 2.80 13.79
C LYS A 91 -8.36 3.30 14.73
N ASN A 92 -8.00 2.52 15.75
CA ASN A 92 -7.01 2.90 16.74
C ASN A 92 -5.59 3.07 16.17
N ASP A 93 -5.22 2.30 15.15
CA ASP A 93 -3.94 2.44 14.45
C ASP A 93 -3.98 3.64 13.50
N LEU A 94 -4.94 3.70 12.57
CA LEU A 94 -5.00 4.74 11.53
C LEU A 94 -5.27 6.14 12.07
N THR A 95 -6.07 6.29 13.11
CA THR A 95 -6.37 7.62 13.68
C THR A 95 -5.15 8.32 14.28
N ARG A 96 -4.06 7.59 14.56
CA ARG A 96 -2.78 8.16 15.02
C ARG A 96 -1.95 8.74 13.87
N PHE A 97 -2.22 8.30 12.64
CA PHE A 97 -1.46 8.70 11.45
C PHE A 97 -2.24 9.63 10.53
N LEU A 98 -3.58 9.59 10.57
CA LEU A 98 -4.45 10.37 9.70
C LEU A 98 -5.04 11.59 10.41
N PRO A 99 -5.12 12.75 9.73
CA PRO A 99 -5.83 13.92 10.24
C PRO A 99 -7.30 13.61 10.51
N THR A 100 -7.92 14.32 11.46
CA THR A 100 -9.32 14.15 11.86
C THR A 100 -10.30 14.20 10.69
N SER A 101 -9.99 14.97 9.64
CA SER A 101 -10.79 15.07 8.41
C SER A 101 -10.94 13.75 7.65
N HIS A 102 -10.01 12.81 7.82
CA HIS A 102 -10.01 11.52 7.11
C HIS A 102 -10.61 10.38 7.94
N ARG A 103 -11.22 10.67 9.10
CA ARG A 103 -11.82 9.63 9.96
C ARG A 103 -12.97 8.87 9.29
N HIS A 104 -13.69 9.50 8.37
CA HIS A 104 -14.70 8.80 7.58
C HIS A 104 -14.09 7.67 6.75
N LEU A 105 -12.94 7.93 6.11
CA LEU A 105 -12.22 6.94 5.31
C LEU A 105 -11.75 5.75 6.16
N VAL A 106 -11.38 5.98 7.43
CA VAL A 106 -10.96 4.93 8.36
C VAL A 106 -12.07 3.90 8.60
N ASN A 107 -13.32 4.34 8.65
CA ASN A 107 -14.45 3.44 8.84
C ASN A 107 -14.74 2.62 7.56
N GLU A 108 -14.46 3.18 6.39
CA GLU A 108 -14.76 2.57 5.09
C GLU A 108 -13.59 1.76 4.52
N ILE A 109 -12.36 1.95 5.01
CA ILE A 109 -11.15 1.41 4.40
C ILE A 109 -11.18 -0.11 4.28
N LYS A 110 -11.75 -0.80 5.27
CA LYS A 110 -11.92 -2.26 5.24
C LYS A 110 -12.78 -2.68 4.05
N ALA A 111 -13.96 -2.06 3.92
CA ALA A 111 -14.89 -2.34 2.82
C ALA A 111 -14.29 -2.00 1.46
N LEU A 112 -13.59 -0.87 1.35
CA LEU A 112 -12.93 -0.44 0.12
C LEU A 112 -11.79 -1.38 -0.29
N THR A 113 -11.00 -1.85 0.67
CA THR A 113 -9.90 -2.80 0.43
C THR A 113 -10.45 -4.14 -0.04
N LEU A 114 -11.49 -4.65 0.62
CA LEU A 114 -12.14 -5.91 0.22
C LEU A 114 -12.76 -5.81 -1.16
N LYS A 115 -13.45 -4.71 -1.47
CA LYS A 115 -13.99 -4.45 -2.80
C LYS A 115 -12.87 -4.48 -3.84
N LYS A 116 -11.74 -3.81 -3.59
CA LYS A 116 -10.60 -3.82 -4.51
C LYS A 116 -9.94 -5.18 -4.65
N LEU A 117 -9.77 -5.94 -3.57
CA LEU A 117 -9.24 -7.30 -3.61
C LEU A 117 -10.14 -8.23 -4.43
N LYS A 118 -11.45 -8.12 -4.27
CA LYS A 118 -12.44 -8.93 -5.01
C LYS A 118 -12.52 -8.52 -6.49
N GLU A 119 -12.52 -7.21 -6.78
CA GLU A 119 -12.54 -6.65 -8.15
C GLU A 119 -11.24 -6.87 -8.92
N ASN A 120 -10.09 -6.83 -8.25
CA ASN A 120 -8.79 -7.10 -8.84
C ASN A 120 -8.64 -8.61 -9.08
N SER A 121 -9.34 -9.09 -10.11
CA SER A 121 -9.03 -10.33 -10.83
C SER A 121 -7.87 -10.06 -11.77
N PHE A 122 -6.67 -9.84 -11.23
CA PHE A 122 -5.46 -9.99 -12.03
C PHE A 122 -5.03 -11.44 -11.92
N GLY A 123 -5.13 -12.14 -13.05
CA GLY A 123 -4.63 -13.50 -13.23
C GLY A 123 -3.12 -13.57 -13.29
#